data_AF-A0A2I1ER17-F1
#
_entry.id   AF-A0A2I1ER17-F1
#
_cell.length_a   1.000
_cell.length_b   1.000
_cell.length_c   1.000
_cell.angle_alpha   90.00
_cell.angle_beta   90.00
_cell.angle_gamma   90.00
#
_symmetry.space_group_name_H-M   'P 1'
#
loop_
_entity.id
_entity.type
_entity.pdbx_description
1 polymer ?
#
loop_
_entity_poly.entity_id
_entity_poly.type
_entity_poly.pdbx_seq_one_letter_code
_entity_poly.pdbx_strand_id
1 'polypeptide(L)'
;MNKLLYLTFLAYIFLFTVTISSASPTLNKRWCECTTAFANFNSTHLSGPFRGTVTYFQHEDGRTTVFGAFSKGFRHGCHYNFTIVKNNKVIFDLTKGLNVQINKDGSTRPFNHTFSDLQLTCGSHPVLDPYTMVQGNGENGAANF
;
A
#
# COMPACT_ATOMS: atom_id res chain seq x y z
N MET A 1 -5.95 -64.17 -26.38
CA MET A 1 -5.88 -63.08 -25.38
C MET A 1 -7.28 -62.50 -25.24
N ASN A 2 -7.94 -62.74 -24.11
CA ASN A 2 -9.38 -62.50 -23.97
C ASN A 2 -9.66 -60.99 -24.02
N LYS A 3 -10.43 -60.54 -25.02
CA LYS A 3 -10.84 -59.13 -25.19
C LYS A 3 -11.50 -58.56 -23.92
N LEU A 4 -12.14 -59.42 -23.14
CA LEU A 4 -12.74 -59.08 -21.85
C LEU A 4 -11.70 -58.66 -20.79
N LEU A 5 -10.53 -59.32 -20.76
CA LEU A 5 -9.42 -59.02 -19.83
C LEU A 5 -8.74 -57.69 -20.19
N TYR A 6 -8.74 -57.32 -21.47
CA TYR A 6 -8.17 -56.05 -21.93
C TYR A 6 -9.06 -54.85 -21.57
N LEU A 7 -10.38 -55.02 -21.70
CA LEU A 7 -11.38 -54.02 -21.32
C LEU A 7 -11.39 -53.75 -19.82
N THR A 8 -11.29 -54.80 -18.99
CA THR A 8 -11.22 -54.62 -17.53
C THR A 8 -9.94 -53.92 -17.10
N PHE A 9 -8.81 -54.21 -17.76
CA PHE A 9 -7.53 -53.55 -17.49
C PHE A 9 -7.55 -52.06 -17.88
N LEU A 10 -8.13 -51.72 -19.04
CA LEU A 10 -8.32 -50.33 -19.47
C LEU A 10 -9.26 -49.54 -18.54
N ALA A 11 -10.35 -50.15 -18.10
CA ALA A 11 -11.28 -49.52 -17.15
C ALA A 11 -10.60 -49.24 -15.79
N TYR A 12 -9.72 -50.14 -15.34
CA TYR A 12 -8.96 -49.97 -14.11
C TYR A 12 -7.94 -48.83 -14.21
N ILE A 13 -7.23 -48.70 -15.34
CA ILE A 13 -6.34 -47.56 -15.60
C ILE A 13 -7.11 -46.25 -15.63
N PHE A 14 -8.29 -46.21 -16.26
CA PHE A 14 -9.13 -45.01 -16.30
C PHE A 14 -9.68 -44.59 -14.93
N LEU A 15 -9.97 -45.56 -14.05
CA LEU A 15 -10.43 -45.29 -12.68
C LEU A 15 -9.31 -44.77 -11.78
N PHE A 16 -8.05 -45.17 -12.02
CA PHE A 16 -6.90 -44.68 -11.27
C PHE A 16 -6.39 -43.30 -11.71
N THR A 17 -6.79 -42.80 -12.88
CA THR A 17 -6.35 -41.48 -13.39
C THR A 17 -7.27 -40.32 -13.03
N VAL A 18 -8.44 -40.55 -12.42
CA VAL A 18 -9.41 -39.46 -12.12
C VAL A 18 -9.10 -38.69 -10.82
N THR A 19 -8.06 -39.04 -10.07
CA THR A 19 -7.78 -38.43 -8.75
C THR A 19 -6.73 -37.32 -8.72
N ILE A 20 -6.30 -36.75 -9.85
CA ILE A 20 -5.39 -35.59 -9.82
C ILE A 20 -5.86 -34.47 -10.76
N SER A 21 -6.85 -33.71 -10.32
CA SER A 21 -6.88 -32.29 -10.69
C SER A 21 -7.73 -31.47 -9.71
N SER A 22 -7.27 -31.34 -8.47
CA SER A 22 -7.52 -30.09 -7.74
C SER A 22 -6.53 -29.06 -8.30
N ALA A 23 -6.79 -28.58 -9.52
CA ALA A 23 -6.23 -27.33 -9.97
C ALA A 23 -6.83 -26.23 -9.08
N SER A 24 -6.28 -26.07 -7.87
CA SER A 24 -6.37 -24.78 -7.19
C SER A 24 -5.90 -23.78 -8.23
N PRO A 25 -6.71 -22.77 -8.59
CA PRO A 25 -6.16 -21.67 -9.36
C PRO A 25 -5.04 -21.15 -8.46
N THR A 26 -3.80 -21.38 -8.86
CA THR A 26 -2.68 -20.58 -8.38
C THR A 26 -3.00 -19.19 -8.92
N LEU A 27 -3.87 -18.50 -8.19
CA LEU A 27 -4.13 -17.09 -8.32
C LEU A 27 -2.73 -16.51 -8.16
N ASN A 28 -2.15 -16.12 -9.29
CA ASN A 28 -0.82 -15.58 -9.42
C ASN A 28 -0.88 -14.15 -8.84
N LYS A 29 -1.28 -14.05 -7.56
CA LYS A 29 -1.20 -12.84 -6.76
C LYS A 29 0.30 -12.60 -6.71
N ARG A 30 0.79 -11.59 -7.42
CA ARG A 30 2.16 -11.14 -7.21
C ARG A 30 2.21 -10.66 -5.76
N TRP A 31 2.76 -11.49 -4.89
CA TRP A 31 2.92 -11.14 -3.49
C TRP A 31 3.90 -9.99 -3.42
N CYS A 32 3.45 -8.88 -2.84
CA CYS A 32 4.29 -7.74 -2.56
C CYS A 32 5.07 -8.01 -1.28
N GLU A 33 6.29 -7.46 -1.17
CA GLU A 33 6.99 -7.46 0.11
C GLU A 33 6.24 -6.56 1.10
N CYS A 34 6.13 -6.99 2.35
CA CYS A 34 5.66 -6.13 3.43
C CYS A 34 6.66 -4.98 3.61
N THR A 35 6.30 -3.77 3.21
CA THR A 35 7.17 -2.60 3.31
C THR A 35 6.53 -1.56 4.21
N THR A 36 7.31 -1.00 5.12
CA THR A 36 6.93 0.20 5.89
C THR A 36 7.73 1.38 5.39
N ALA A 37 7.13 2.57 5.31
CA ALA A 37 7.82 3.83 5.09
C ALA A 37 7.28 4.93 6.00
N PHE A 38 8.13 5.89 6.34
CA PHE A 38 7.79 6.99 7.23
C PHE A 38 8.05 8.33 6.55
N ALA A 39 7.08 9.23 6.66
CA ALA A 39 7.26 10.65 6.38
C ALA A 39 7.21 11.41 7.70
N ASN A 40 8.36 11.92 8.14
CA ASN A 40 8.45 12.71 9.35
C ASN A 40 8.44 14.20 9.00
N PHE A 41 7.44 14.91 9.52
CA PHE A 41 7.30 16.34 9.40
C PHE A 41 7.84 16.95 10.69
N ASN A 42 9.03 17.55 10.63
CA ASN A 42 9.62 18.24 11.75
C ASN A 42 10.10 19.63 11.35
N SER A 43 9.19 20.41 10.75
CA SER A 43 9.53 21.74 10.26
C SER A 43 9.97 22.67 11.40
N THR A 44 10.94 23.51 11.06
CA THR A 44 11.43 24.62 11.89
C THR A 44 10.74 25.91 11.47
N HIS A 45 10.95 27.01 12.22
CA HIS A 45 10.40 28.32 11.84
C HIS A 45 10.77 28.78 10.41
N LEU A 46 11.84 28.23 9.83
CA LEU A 46 12.30 28.54 8.47
C LEU A 46 11.74 27.60 7.39
N SER A 47 11.35 26.37 7.74
CA SER A 47 10.97 25.32 6.78
C SER A 47 9.48 24.95 6.79
N GLY A 48 8.67 25.62 7.60
CA GLY A 48 7.22 25.51 7.58
C GLY A 48 6.58 25.18 8.92
N PRO A 49 5.25 25.07 8.97
CA PRO A 49 4.52 24.98 10.23
C PRO A 49 4.24 23.53 10.69
N PHE A 50 4.39 22.54 9.80
CA PHE A 50 3.89 21.19 10.02
C PHE A 50 4.78 20.37 10.95
N ARG A 51 4.17 19.78 11.98
CA ARG A 51 4.80 18.73 12.78
C ARG A 51 3.91 17.52 12.97
N GLY A 52 4.44 16.35 12.68
CA GLY A 52 3.70 15.10 12.69
C GLY A 52 4.44 13.98 12.00
N THR A 53 3.85 12.80 12.01
CA THR A 53 4.39 11.63 11.33
C THR A 53 3.27 10.95 10.57
N VAL A 54 3.59 10.50 9.35
CA VAL A 54 2.74 9.66 8.53
C VAL A 54 3.49 8.39 8.19
N THR A 55 2.88 7.24 8.50
CA THR A 55 3.41 5.92 8.22
C THR A 55 2.61 5.29 7.08
N TYR A 56 3.32 4.62 6.20
CA TYR A 56 2.80 3.86 5.08
C TYR A 56 3.18 2.41 5.28
N PHE A 57 2.21 1.50 5.26
CA PHE A 57 2.42 0.07 5.46
C PHE A 57 1.79 -0.70 4.30
N GLN A 58 2.63 -1.25 3.42
CA GLN A 58 2.20 -2.09 2.32
C GLN A 58 2.00 -3.52 2.80
N HIS A 59 0.83 -4.08 2.51
CA HIS A 59 0.46 -5.46 2.75
C HIS A 59 0.95 -6.36 1.60
N GLU A 60 1.00 -7.67 1.86
CA GLU A 60 1.43 -8.66 0.86
C GLU A 60 0.53 -8.71 -0.37
N ASP A 61 -0.72 -8.25 -0.25
CA ASP A 61 -1.67 -8.17 -1.37
C ASP A 61 -1.54 -6.88 -2.20
N GLY A 62 -0.55 -6.03 -1.89
CA GLY A 62 -0.23 -4.79 -2.60
C GLY A 62 -1.04 -3.58 -2.16
N ARG A 63 -2.00 -3.72 -1.24
CA ARG A 63 -2.67 -2.55 -0.65
C ARG A 63 -1.74 -1.85 0.33
N THR A 64 -1.93 -0.55 0.55
CA THR A 64 -1.14 0.21 1.53
C THR A 64 -2.05 0.90 2.54
N THR A 65 -1.85 0.61 3.83
CA THR A 65 -2.44 1.37 4.92
C THR A 65 -1.58 2.58 5.23
N VAL A 66 -2.19 3.76 5.18
CA VAL A 66 -1.57 5.03 5.56
C VAL A 66 -2.21 5.50 6.85
N PHE A 67 -1.40 5.83 7.85
CA PHE A 67 -1.88 6.33 9.14
C PHE A 67 -0.91 7.34 9.75
N GLY A 68 -1.42 8.24 10.56
CA GLY A 68 -0.59 9.28 11.14
C GLY A 68 -1.36 10.28 11.98
N ALA A 69 -0.62 11.29 12.43
CA ALA A 69 -1.18 12.44 13.12
C ALA A 69 -0.20 13.60 13.04
N PHE A 70 -0.74 14.82 13.11
CA PHE A 70 0.05 16.04 13.26
C PHE A 70 -0.27 16.71 14.58
N SER A 71 0.78 17.12 15.30
CA SER A 71 0.68 17.89 16.54
C SER A 71 0.49 19.38 16.30
N LYS A 72 0.89 19.90 15.13
CA LYS A 72 0.65 21.29 14.72
C LYS A 72 0.85 21.50 13.22
N GLY A 73 0.42 22.67 12.75
CA GLY A 73 0.74 23.21 11.43
C GLY A 73 -0.47 23.61 10.60
N PHE A 74 -1.67 23.28 11.07
CA PHE A 74 -2.91 23.52 10.36
C PHE A 74 -3.66 24.71 10.94
N ARG A 75 -4.48 25.34 10.10
CA ARG A 75 -5.46 26.35 10.51
C ARG A 75 -6.84 25.72 10.45
N HIS A 76 -7.58 25.84 11.54
CA HIS A 76 -8.92 25.29 11.62
C HIS A 76 -9.85 25.96 10.59
N GLY A 77 -10.68 25.16 9.90
CA GLY A 77 -11.58 25.63 8.84
C GLY A 77 -10.95 25.73 7.45
N CYS A 78 -9.63 25.59 7.31
CA CYS A 78 -8.98 25.54 6.01
C CYS A 78 -8.98 24.11 5.43
N HIS A 79 -9.02 24.00 4.10
CA HIS A 79 -8.81 22.75 3.38
C HIS A 79 -7.33 22.55 3.06
N TYR A 80 -6.86 21.31 3.20
CA TYR A 80 -5.48 20.91 2.93
C TYR A 80 -5.47 19.65 2.08
N ASN A 81 -4.56 19.61 1.12
CA ASN A 81 -4.32 18.42 0.32
C ASN A 81 -3.21 17.60 0.98
N PHE A 82 -3.39 16.28 1.01
CA PHE A 82 -2.40 15.31 1.48
C PHE A 82 -1.95 14.52 0.27
N THR A 83 -0.75 14.79 -0.24
CA THR A 83 -0.27 14.23 -1.51
C THR A 83 1.11 13.62 -1.39
N ILE A 84 1.36 12.57 -2.18
CA ILE A 84 2.70 12.03 -2.40
C ILE A 84 3.27 12.69 -3.66
N VAL A 85 4.44 13.30 -3.53
CA VAL A 85 5.12 14.01 -4.62
C VAL A 85 6.44 13.30 -4.93
N LYS A 86 6.71 13.05 -6.20
CA LYS A 86 7.97 12.50 -6.71
C LYS A 86 8.38 13.29 -7.94
N ASN A 87 9.64 13.71 -8.02
CA ASN A 87 10.17 14.55 -9.11
C ASN A 87 9.30 15.79 -9.41
N ASN A 88 8.89 16.53 -8.36
CA ASN A 88 8.02 17.71 -8.43
C ASN A 88 6.64 17.48 -9.06
N LYS A 89 6.20 16.23 -9.18
CA LYS A 89 4.88 15.86 -9.67
C LYS A 89 4.11 15.11 -8.58
N VAL A 90 2.84 15.49 -8.38
CA VAL A 90 1.93 14.70 -7.55
C VAL A 90 1.70 13.36 -8.24
N ILE A 91 2.09 12.27 -7.57
CA ILE A 91 1.91 10.90 -8.09
C ILE A 91 0.73 10.19 -7.42
N PHE A 92 0.30 10.66 -6.25
CA PHE A 92 -0.85 10.11 -5.55
C PHE A 92 -1.51 11.16 -4.64
N ASP A 93 -2.84 11.20 -4.64
CA ASP A 93 -3.64 12.07 -3.78
C ASP A 93 -4.34 11.24 -2.69
N LEU A 94 -3.98 11.50 -1.44
CA LEU A 94 -4.50 10.81 -0.24
C LEU A 94 -5.67 11.57 0.39
N THR A 95 -5.96 12.79 -0.07
CA THR A 95 -6.79 13.79 0.63
C THR A 95 -8.17 13.23 1.00
N LYS A 96 -8.88 12.68 0.02
CA LYS A 96 -10.24 12.15 0.23
C LYS A 96 -10.24 10.89 1.09
N GLY A 97 -9.27 10.00 0.88
CA GLY A 97 -9.19 8.73 1.60
C GLY A 97 -8.87 8.92 3.07
N LEU A 98 -7.92 9.82 3.39
CA LEU A 98 -7.54 10.11 4.76
C LEU A 98 -8.59 10.93 5.52
N ASN A 99 -9.31 11.83 4.83
CA ASN A 99 -10.35 12.69 5.41
C ASN A 99 -9.91 13.32 6.76
N VAL A 100 -8.76 13.98 6.74
CA VAL A 100 -8.09 14.44 7.96
C VAL A 100 -8.91 15.51 8.67
N GLN A 101 -9.20 15.27 9.95
CA GLN A 101 -9.94 16.20 10.80
C GLN A 101 -8.98 17.11 11.57
N ILE A 102 -9.08 18.42 11.33
CA ILE A 102 -8.22 19.45 11.91
C ILE A 102 -8.85 20.03 13.18
N ASN A 103 -8.10 19.97 14.29
CA ASN A 103 -8.50 20.53 15.57
C ASN A 103 -8.32 22.06 15.61
N LYS A 104 -8.93 22.71 16.59
CA LYS A 104 -8.86 24.18 16.76
C LYS A 104 -7.44 24.69 17.09
N ASP A 105 -6.62 23.85 17.70
CA ASP A 105 -5.22 24.14 18.07
C ASP A 105 -4.23 23.95 16.90
N GLY A 106 -4.74 23.57 15.72
CA GLY A 106 -3.92 23.31 14.53
C GLY A 106 -3.24 21.95 14.48
N SER A 107 -3.56 21.05 15.43
CA SER A 107 -3.27 19.62 15.34
C SER A 107 -4.32 18.89 14.50
N THR A 108 -4.15 17.59 14.30
CA THR A 108 -5.16 16.72 13.69
C THR A 108 -5.59 15.63 14.65
N ARG A 109 -6.80 15.10 14.47
CA ARG A 109 -7.09 13.75 15.00
C ARG A 109 -6.18 12.73 14.30
N PRO A 110 -5.83 11.62 14.96
CA PRO A 110 -5.22 10.49 14.26
C PRO A 110 -6.10 10.06 13.09
N PHE A 111 -5.47 9.80 11.95
CA PHE A 111 -6.14 9.34 10.75
C PHE A 111 -5.55 8.02 10.28
N ASN A 112 -6.38 7.20 9.62
CA ASN A 112 -5.95 6.01 8.93
C ASN A 112 -6.84 5.73 7.71
N HIS A 113 -6.26 5.13 6.67
CA HIS A 113 -7.00 4.61 5.53
C HIS A 113 -6.18 3.54 4.81
N THR A 114 -6.84 2.58 4.18
CA THR A 114 -6.18 1.57 3.34
C THR A 114 -6.52 1.82 1.87
N PHE A 115 -5.50 2.15 1.09
CA PHE A 115 -5.61 2.42 -0.34
C PHE A 115 -5.29 1.15 -1.13
N SER A 116 -6.15 0.79 -2.09
CA SER A 116 -5.97 -0.41 -2.92
C SER A 116 -5.04 -0.22 -4.12
N ASP A 117 -4.83 1.04 -4.50
CA ASP A 117 -4.10 1.50 -5.68
C ASP A 117 -2.77 2.19 -5.32
N LEU A 118 -2.45 2.28 -4.04
CA LEU A 118 -1.16 2.75 -3.54
C LEU A 118 -0.24 1.55 -3.26
N GLN A 119 0.80 1.41 -4.08
CA GLN A 119 1.85 0.40 -3.93
C GLN A 119 3.19 1.09 -3.69
N LEU A 120 3.87 0.74 -2.60
CA LEU A 120 5.15 1.30 -2.19
C LEU A 120 6.32 0.74 -3.00
N THR A 121 6.47 -0.58 -3.07
CA THR A 121 7.65 -1.26 -3.65
C THR A 121 7.32 -2.23 -4.76
N CYS A 122 6.07 -2.64 -4.89
CA CYS A 122 5.62 -3.54 -5.94
C CYS A 122 4.79 -2.81 -7.01
N GLY A 123 4.36 -3.56 -8.03
CA GLY A 123 3.53 -3.03 -9.10
C GLY A 123 4.29 -2.44 -10.28
N SER A 124 3.55 -1.81 -11.19
CA SER A 124 4.12 -1.15 -12.36
C SER A 124 4.65 0.26 -12.07
N HIS A 125 4.21 0.88 -10.97
CA HIS A 125 4.57 2.24 -10.59
C HIS A 125 4.78 2.35 -9.06
N PRO A 126 5.82 1.72 -8.51
CA PRO A 126 6.10 1.81 -7.07
C PRO A 126 6.43 3.26 -6.68
N VAL A 127 5.95 3.67 -5.51
CA VAL A 127 6.23 5.00 -4.94
C VAL A 127 7.72 5.12 -4.57
N LEU A 128 8.25 4.11 -3.89
CA LEU A 128 9.65 4.08 -3.45
C LEU A 128 10.54 3.52 -4.55
N ASP A 129 11.67 4.16 -4.81
CA ASP A 129 12.70 3.52 -5.64
C ASP A 129 13.37 2.42 -4.81
N PRO A 130 13.86 1.34 -5.45
CA PRO A 130 14.46 0.19 -4.76
C PRO A 130 15.71 0.50 -3.91
N TYR A 131 16.18 1.76 -3.92
CA TYR A 131 17.35 2.23 -3.18
C TYR A 131 17.06 3.46 -2.29
N THR A 132 15.80 3.90 -2.18
CA THR A 132 15.45 5.06 -1.34
C THR A 132 15.31 4.63 0.11
N MET A 133 16.05 5.29 1.01
CA MET A 133 15.92 5.07 2.45
C MET A 133 14.48 5.33 2.93
N VAL A 134 14.04 4.50 3.88
CA VAL A 134 12.68 4.35 4.44
C VAL A 134 12.19 5.58 5.24
N GLN A 135 12.89 6.70 5.15
CA GLN A 135 12.65 7.93 5.89
C GLN A 135 12.59 9.11 4.90
N GLY A 136 11.37 9.45 4.47
CA GLY A 136 11.09 10.65 3.69
C GLY A 136 11.04 11.88 4.59
N ASN A 137 11.58 12.99 4.11
CA ASN A 137 11.44 14.29 4.78
C ASN A 137 10.12 14.93 4.34
N GLY A 138 9.27 15.25 5.32
CA GLY A 138 8.07 16.03 5.08
C GLY A 138 8.37 17.53 5.10
N GLU A 139 8.32 18.19 3.95
CA GLU A 139 8.40 19.65 3.83
C GLU A 139 7.18 20.18 3.06
N ASN A 140 6.64 21.33 3.48
CA ASN A 140 5.48 21.98 2.85
C ASN A 140 4.20 21.13 2.74
N GLY A 141 4.00 20.15 3.63
CA GLY A 141 2.78 19.33 3.64
C GLY A 141 2.77 18.17 2.64
N ALA A 142 3.88 17.94 1.94
CA ALA A 142 4.08 16.75 1.12
C ALA A 142 5.09 15.80 1.77
N ALA A 143 4.82 14.49 1.67
CA ALA A 143 5.84 13.49 1.91
C ALA A 143 6.71 13.39 0.65
N ASN A 144 8.00 13.71 0.78
CA ASN A 144 8.97 13.55 -0.30
C ASN A 144 9.74 12.25 -0.06
N PHE A 145 9.66 11.35 -1.05
CA PHE A 145 10.44 10.12 -1.14
C PHE A 145 11.31 10.19 -2.39
#